data_AF-A0A239BDG4-F1
#
_entry.id   AF-A0A239BDG4-F1
#
_cell.length_a   1.000
_cell.length_b   1.000
_cell.length_c   1.000
_cell.angle_alpha   90.00
_cell.angle_beta   90.00
_cell.angle_gamma   90.00
#
_symmetry.space_group_name_H-M   'P 1'
#
loop_
_entity.id
_entity.type
_entity.pdbx_description
1 polymer ?
#
loop_
_entity_poly.entity_id
_entity_poly.type
_entity_poly.pdbx_seq_one_letter_code
_entity_poly.pdbx_strand_id
1 'polypeptide(L)'
;MSYRLAPSHAIFLAIVLAFTVAMNHSAITAKFSLNNLIILVPASVIAVILIIVILLSGSDSDTPPEGGMRKMLGDLLLLALFCAFCSLMFVIGFDVATFFFVWFGIVLCGERSLWKPPAFALVFAVLATTAFGALFPFPMKTLVL
;
A
#
# COMPACT_ATOMS: atom_id res chain seq x y z
N MET A 1 19.12 -12.47 22.27
CA MET A 1 18.29 -11.72 21.32
C MET A 1 19.06 -11.62 20.01
N SER A 2 19.03 -12.67 19.19
CA SER A 2 19.82 -12.75 17.94
C SER A 2 18.87 -12.47 16.78
N TYR A 3 18.94 -11.26 16.22
CA TYR A 3 18.15 -10.83 15.07
C TYR A 3 18.63 -11.59 13.83
N ARG A 4 18.06 -12.77 13.56
CA ARG A 4 18.30 -13.50 12.31
C ARG A 4 17.26 -13.10 11.27
N LEU A 5 17.36 -11.87 10.76
CA LEU A 5 16.66 -11.50 9.53
C LEU A 5 17.37 -12.19 8.37
N ALA A 6 16.62 -12.91 7.53
CA ALA A 6 17.20 -13.40 6.28
C ALA A 6 17.75 -12.21 5.48
N PRO A 7 18.92 -12.35 4.82
CA PRO A 7 19.59 -11.23 4.15
C PRO A 7 18.71 -10.58 3.07
N SER A 8 17.81 -11.34 2.43
CA SER A 8 16.81 -10.83 1.49
C SER A 8 15.82 -9.85 2.14
N HIS A 9 15.29 -10.17 3.32
CA HIS A 9 14.38 -9.28 4.06
C HIS A 9 15.11 -8.02 4.58
N ALA A 10 16.36 -8.18 5.01
CA ALA A 10 17.19 -7.05 5.44
C ALA A 10 17.46 -6.06 4.29
N ILE A 11 17.79 -6.58 3.09
CA ILE A 11 18.00 -5.75 1.89
C ILE A 11 16.71 -5.04 1.49
N PHE A 12 15.58 -5.76 1.47
CA PHE A 12 14.29 -5.15 1.15
C PHE A 12 13.92 -4.04 2.12
N LEU A 13 14.06 -4.27 3.44
CA LEU A 13 13.81 -3.26 4.46
C LEU A 13 14.76 -2.05 4.31
N ALA A 14 16.04 -2.28 4.00
CA ALA A 14 16.99 -1.21 3.77
C ALA A 14 16.60 -0.34 2.57
N ILE A 15 16.11 -0.94 1.47
CA ILE A 15 15.62 -0.21 0.29
C ILE A 15 14.38 0.61 0.66
N VAL A 16 13.40 0.01 1.33
CA VAL A 16 12.17 0.71 1.75
C VAL A 16 12.50 1.88 2.69
N LEU A 17 13.41 1.66 3.65
CA LEU A 17 13.86 2.70 4.57
C LEU A 17 14.56 3.84 3.82
N ALA A 18 15.47 3.52 2.90
CA ALA A 18 16.17 4.51 2.09
C ALA A 18 15.21 5.36 1.25
N PHE A 19 14.23 4.73 0.61
CA PHE A 19 13.18 5.44 -0.14
C PHE A 19 12.31 6.30 0.76
N THR A 20 11.93 5.80 1.93
CA THR A 20 11.11 6.56 2.90
C THR A 20 11.85 7.81 3.38
N VAL A 21 13.14 7.68 3.72
CA VAL A 21 13.98 8.81 4.14
C VAL A 21 14.17 9.80 2.99
N ALA A 22 14.45 9.31 1.77
CA ALA A 22 14.62 10.17 0.60
C ALA A 22 13.34 10.97 0.29
N MET A 23 12.18 10.32 0.33
CA MET A 23 10.88 10.96 0.11
C MET A 23 10.56 11.98 1.21
N ASN A 24 10.81 11.65 2.47
CA ASN A 24 10.60 12.58 3.58
C ASN A 24 11.52 13.81 3.46
N HIS A 25 12.79 13.61 3.11
CA HIS A 25 13.72 14.69 2.83
C HIS A 25 13.25 15.56 1.66
N SER A 26 12.76 14.95 0.57
CA SER A 26 12.16 15.67 -0.56
C SER A 26 10.93 16.48 -0.17
N ALA A 27 10.05 15.99 0.71
CA ALA A 27 8.90 16.78 1.17
C ALA A 27 9.28 17.93 2.10
N ILE A 28 10.27 17.75 2.97
CA ILE A 28 10.76 18.81 3.86
C ILE A 28 11.47 19.91 3.07
N THR A 29 12.19 19.55 2.00
CA THR A 29 12.92 20.50 1.14
C THR A 29 12.04 21.17 0.08
N ALA A 30 10.93 20.55 -0.33
CA ALA A 30 9.94 21.17 -1.21
C ALA A 30 9.13 22.23 -0.45
N LYS A 31 9.62 23.48 -0.51
CA LYS A 31 9.01 24.75 -0.04
C LYS A 31 7.62 24.59 0.58
N PHE A 32 7.53 24.62 1.91
CA PHE A 32 6.36 24.83 2.81
C PHE A 32 4.96 25.01 2.16
N SER A 33 4.53 24.14 1.27
CA SER A 33 3.11 23.93 1.02
C SER A 33 2.69 22.96 2.11
N LEU A 34 1.91 23.44 3.08
CA LEU A 34 1.41 22.66 4.22
C LEU A 34 0.85 21.29 3.80
N ASN A 35 0.37 21.22 2.55
CA ASN A 35 -0.22 20.04 1.93
C ASN A 35 0.72 18.84 1.82
N ASN A 36 2.01 19.04 1.52
CA ASN A 36 2.96 17.93 1.35
C ASN A 36 3.42 17.37 2.71
N LEU A 37 3.52 18.25 3.71
CA LEU A 37 4.00 17.91 5.05
C LEU A 37 2.93 17.20 5.89
N ILE A 38 1.65 17.60 5.76
CA ILE A 38 0.53 17.00 6.50
C ILE A 38 0.30 15.53 6.17
N ILE A 39 0.74 15.06 4.99
CA ILE A 39 0.41 13.72 4.50
C ILE A 39 1.64 12.82 4.46
N LEU A 40 2.77 13.33 3.96
CA LEU A 40 3.96 12.49 3.83
C LEU A 40 4.63 12.20 5.17
N VAL A 41 4.58 13.14 6.12
CA VAL A 41 5.16 12.94 7.46
C VAL A 41 4.44 11.82 8.22
N PRO A 42 3.10 11.83 8.42
CA PRO A 42 2.44 10.73 9.13
C PRO A 42 2.58 9.39 8.40
N ALA A 43 2.54 9.36 7.07
CA ALA A 43 2.78 8.13 6.31
C ALA A 43 4.20 7.57 6.52
N SER A 44 5.22 8.43 6.50
CA SER A 44 6.61 8.01 6.76
C SER A 44 6.83 7.57 8.20
N VAL A 45 6.18 8.21 9.17
CA VAL A 45 6.23 7.81 10.58
C VAL A 45 5.61 6.42 10.76
N ILE A 46 4.46 6.15 10.14
CA ILE A 46 3.84 4.82 10.17
C ILE A 46 4.79 3.79 9.55
N ALA A 47 5.38 4.08 8.39
CA ALA A 47 6.33 3.18 7.74
C ALA A 47 7.55 2.88 8.63
N VAL A 48 8.13 3.89 9.28
CA VAL A 48 9.25 3.73 10.21
C VAL A 48 8.85 2.89 11.43
N ILE A 49 7.67 3.13 12.01
CA ILE A 49 7.14 2.32 13.12
C ILE A 49 7.00 0.86 12.67
N LEU A 50 6.45 0.62 11.48
CA LEU A 50 6.25 -0.73 10.95
C LEU A 50 7.58 -1.45 10.73
N ILE A 51 8.60 -0.75 10.22
CA ILE A 51 9.96 -1.28 10.10
C ILE A 51 10.52 -1.62 11.49
N ILE A 52 10.39 -0.72 12.46
CA ILE A 52 10.86 -0.96 13.84
C ILE A 52 10.15 -2.17 14.45
N VAL A 53 8.83 -2.28 14.30
CA VAL A 53 8.05 -3.42 14.78
C VAL A 53 8.52 -4.71 14.12
N ILE A 54 8.73 -4.74 12.80
CA ILE A 54 9.26 -5.93 12.11
C ILE A 54 10.64 -6.32 12.62
N LEU A 55 11.52 -5.35 12.86
CA LEU A 55 12.84 -5.59 13.41
C LEU A 55 12.74 -6.16 14.84
N LEU A 56 11.92 -5.55 15.71
CA LEU A 56 11.76 -5.91 17.12
C LEU A 56 10.96 -7.19 17.35
N SER A 57 10.00 -7.51 16.47
CA SER A 57 9.19 -8.73 16.53
C SER A 57 9.98 -10.00 16.22
N GLY A 58 11.32 -9.92 16.07
CA GLY A 58 12.27 -11.02 16.15
C GLY A 58 11.71 -12.30 15.58
N SER A 59 11.80 -12.46 14.26
CA SER A 59 11.19 -13.55 13.50
C SER A 59 11.32 -14.93 14.19
N ASP A 60 10.33 -15.29 14.99
CA ASP A 60 10.00 -16.69 15.29
C ASP A 60 9.30 -17.23 14.04
N SER A 61 10.11 -17.48 13.01
CA SER A 61 9.70 -18.31 11.88
C SER A 61 10.13 -19.76 12.13
N ASP A 62 9.61 -20.33 13.22
CA ASP A 62 9.30 -21.78 13.30
C ASP A 62 7.96 -22.10 12.60
N THR A 63 7.57 -21.25 11.64
CA THR A 63 6.58 -21.65 10.64
C THR A 63 7.33 -22.46 9.58
N PRO A 64 6.97 -23.75 9.36
CA PRO A 64 7.55 -24.51 8.26
C PRO A 64 7.33 -23.72 6.96
N PRO A 65 8.19 -23.90 5.94
CA PRO A 65 7.98 -23.27 4.65
C PRO A 65 6.72 -23.86 4.02
N GLU A 66 5.54 -23.37 4.38
CA GLU A 66 4.34 -23.47 3.56
C GLU A 66 4.46 -22.48 2.40
N GLY A 67 5.59 -22.61 1.68
CA GLY A 67 5.92 -21.91 0.45
C GLY A 67 5.51 -22.77 -0.72
N GLY A 68 4.24 -23.15 -0.79
CA GLY A 68 3.68 -23.65 -2.03
C GLY A 68 3.78 -22.55 -3.07
N MET A 69 4.23 -22.87 -4.29
CA MET A 69 4.29 -21.98 -5.47
C MET A 69 3.04 -21.09 -5.62
N ARG A 70 1.88 -21.57 -5.14
CA ARG A 70 0.60 -20.86 -5.06
C ARG A 70 0.62 -19.60 -4.19
N LYS A 71 1.31 -19.59 -3.04
CA LYS A 71 1.41 -18.40 -2.17
C LYS A 71 2.27 -17.32 -2.82
N MET A 72 3.43 -17.72 -3.35
CA MET A 72 4.31 -16.82 -4.11
C MET A 72 3.60 -16.25 -5.35
N LEU A 73 2.83 -17.08 -6.07
CA LEU A 73 2.02 -16.63 -7.20
C LEU A 73 0.92 -15.65 -6.75
N GLY A 74 0.27 -15.89 -5.61
CA GLY A 74 -0.71 -14.99 -5.02
C GLY A 74 -0.11 -13.62 -4.69
N ASP A 75 1.05 -13.59 -4.03
CA ASP A 75 1.77 -12.36 -3.70
C ASP A 75 2.21 -11.61 -4.98
N LEU A 76 2.72 -12.33 -5.98
CA LEU A 76 3.12 -11.75 -7.27
C LEU A 76 1.92 -11.17 -8.02
N LEU A 77 0.76 -11.84 -7.96
CA LEU A 77 -0.46 -11.38 -8.60
C LEU A 77 -1.03 -10.14 -7.90
N LEU A 78 -0.98 -10.10 -6.56
CA LEU A 78 -1.37 -8.91 -5.80
C LEU A 78 -0.46 -7.72 -6.13
N LEU A 79 0.86 -7.96 -6.26
CA LEU A 79 1.81 -6.94 -6.69
C LEU A 79 1.52 -6.44 -8.11
N ALA A 80 1.20 -7.35 -9.03
CA ALA A 80 0.79 -7.00 -10.39
C ALA A 80 -0.50 -6.17 -10.40
N LEU A 81 -1.47 -6.51 -9.56
CA LEU A 81 -2.71 -5.77 -9.39
C LEU A 81 -2.45 -4.37 -8.83
N PHE A 82 -1.51 -4.21 -7.91
CA PHE A 82 -1.10 -2.90 -7.39
C PHE A 82 -0.42 -2.05 -8.46
N CYS A 83 0.45 -2.64 -9.29
CA CYS A 83 1.05 -1.95 -10.43
C CYS A 83 0.00 -1.51 -11.46
N ALA A 84 -0.98 -2.39 -11.76
CA ALA A 84 -2.10 -2.08 -12.62
C ALA A 84 -2.93 -0.93 -12.06
N PHE A 85 -3.24 -0.93 -10.76
CA PHE A 85 -3.92 0.17 -10.07
C PHE A 85 -3.18 1.50 -10.27
N CYS A 86 -1.88 1.57 -9.94
CA CYS A 86 -1.08 2.78 -10.09
C CYS A 86 -1.10 3.32 -11.53
N SER A 87 -1.15 2.44 -12.53
CA SER A 87 -1.17 2.83 -13.95
C SER A 87 -2.57 3.27 -14.41
N LEU A 88 -3.61 2.50 -14.05
CA LEU A 88 -5.00 2.75 -14.46
C LEU A 88 -5.58 4.01 -13.84
N MET A 89 -5.15 4.35 -12.61
CA MET A 89 -5.61 5.53 -11.88
C MET A 89 -5.51 6.83 -12.72
N PHE A 90 -4.48 6.94 -13.58
CA PHE A 90 -4.30 8.10 -14.47
C PHE A 90 -5.16 8.08 -15.74
N VAL A 91 -5.63 6.91 -16.16
CA VAL A 91 -6.38 6.72 -17.42
C VAL A 91 -7.88 6.71 -17.17
N ILE A 92 -8.33 5.82 -16.29
CA ILE A 92 -9.76 5.57 -16.03
C ILE A 92 -10.29 6.30 -14.81
N GLY A 93 -9.43 6.94 -14.01
CA GLY A 93 -9.81 7.69 -12.82
C GLY A 93 -9.53 6.96 -11.50
N PHE A 94 -9.31 7.75 -10.44
CA PHE A 94 -8.94 7.29 -9.10
C PHE A 94 -9.99 6.39 -8.46
N ASP A 95 -11.25 6.79 -8.55
CA ASP A 95 -12.41 6.11 -7.99
C ASP A 95 -12.59 4.70 -8.59
N VAL A 96 -12.62 4.60 -9.93
CA VAL A 96 -12.84 3.34 -10.62
C VAL A 96 -11.64 2.41 -10.49
N ALA A 97 -10.42 2.94 -10.56
CA ALA A 97 -9.21 2.15 -10.32
C ALA A 97 -9.19 1.59 -8.90
N THR A 98 -9.54 2.40 -7.89
CA THR A 98 -9.60 1.98 -6.48
C THR A 98 -10.66 0.89 -6.28
N PHE A 99 -11.84 1.05 -6.88
CA PHE A 99 -12.91 0.06 -6.81
C PHE A 99 -12.46 -1.32 -7.31
N PHE A 100 -11.91 -1.39 -8.53
CA PHE A 100 -11.47 -2.67 -9.09
C PHE A 100 -10.27 -3.25 -8.34
N PHE A 101 -9.30 -2.41 -7.93
CA PHE A 101 -8.16 -2.86 -7.15
C PHE A 101 -8.59 -3.53 -5.84
N VAL A 102 -9.48 -2.90 -5.07
CA VAL A 102 -9.95 -3.44 -3.79
C VAL A 102 -10.81 -4.67 -4.00
N TRP A 103 -11.71 -4.67 -5.00
CA TRP A 103 -12.52 -5.85 -5.31
C TRP A 103 -11.64 -7.05 -5.66
N PHE A 104 -10.76 -6.92 -6.66
CA PHE A 104 -9.89 -8.02 -7.06
C PHE A 104 -8.93 -8.43 -5.94
N GLY A 105 -8.40 -7.48 -5.17
CA GLY A 105 -7.56 -7.78 -3.99
C GLY A 105 -8.27 -8.68 -2.97
N ILE A 106 -9.53 -8.38 -2.64
CA ILE A 106 -10.33 -9.19 -1.70
C ILE A 106 -10.60 -10.60 -2.25
N VAL A 107 -10.90 -10.71 -3.55
CA VAL A 107 -11.11 -12.01 -4.21
C VAL A 107 -9.82 -12.84 -4.20
N LEU A 108 -8.66 -12.20 -4.42
CA LEU A 108 -7.36 -12.87 -4.37
C LEU A 108 -6.96 -13.32 -2.96
N CYS A 109 -7.37 -12.57 -1.93
CA CYS A 109 -7.24 -12.97 -0.53
C CYS A 109 -8.15 -14.16 -0.14
N GLY A 110 -9.02 -14.63 -1.05
CA GLY A 110 -9.78 -15.86 -0.88
C GLY A 110 -11.22 -15.69 -0.40
N GLU A 111 -11.74 -14.46 -0.36
CA GLU A 111 -13.16 -14.22 -0.06
C GLU A 111 -14.03 -14.83 -1.17
N ARG A 112 -14.93 -15.75 -0.79
CA ARG A 112 -15.76 -16.51 -1.75
C ARG A 112 -17.13 -15.91 -2.03
N SER A 113 -17.55 -14.92 -1.24
CA SER A 113 -18.86 -14.30 -1.45
C SER A 113 -18.83 -13.41 -2.70
N LEU A 114 -19.83 -13.55 -3.57
CA LEU A 114 -19.90 -12.75 -4.81
C LEU A 114 -20.38 -11.32 -4.58
N TRP A 115 -21.06 -11.06 -3.45
CA TRP A 115 -21.70 -9.76 -3.20
C TRP A 115 -20.94 -8.87 -2.22
N LYS A 116 -20.23 -9.44 -1.24
CA LYS A 116 -19.51 -8.65 -0.23
C LYS A 116 -18.30 -7.90 -0.80
N PRO A 117 -17.45 -8.51 -1.66
CA PRO A 117 -16.30 -7.82 -2.24
C PRO A 117 -16.66 -6.57 -3.05
N PRO A 118 -17.63 -6.59 -4.00
CA PRO A 118 -17.98 -5.37 -4.73
C PRO A 118 -18.68 -4.35 -3.83
N ALA A 119 -19.51 -4.77 -2.87
CA ALA A 119 -20.17 -3.84 -1.95
C ALA A 119 -19.14 -3.11 -1.06
N PHE A 120 -18.20 -3.84 -0.47
CA PHE A 120 -17.12 -3.26 0.32
C PHE A 120 -16.23 -2.36 -0.54
N ALA A 121 -15.83 -2.81 -1.72
CA ALA A 121 -15.00 -2.03 -2.63
C ALA A 121 -15.68 -0.73 -3.05
N LEU A 122 -17.00 -0.73 -3.25
CA LEU A 122 -17.77 0.47 -3.57
C LEU A 122 -17.76 1.47 -2.42
N VAL A 123 -18.09 1.01 -1.21
CA VAL A 123 -18.06 1.86 -0.01
C VAL A 123 -16.66 2.43 0.22
N PHE A 124 -15.64 1.59 0.10
CA PHE A 124 -14.25 1.99 0.26
C PHE A 124 -13.83 3.01 -0.81
N ALA A 125 -14.17 2.80 -2.08
CA ALA A 125 -13.81 3.71 -3.16
C ALA A 125 -14.47 5.09 -2.98
N VAL A 126 -15.74 5.15 -2.56
CA VAL A 126 -16.43 6.41 -2.24
C VAL A 126 -15.72 7.13 -1.09
N LEU A 127 -15.47 6.43 0.02
CA LEU A 127 -14.80 7.02 1.19
C LEU A 127 -13.38 7.47 0.86
N ALA A 128 -12.61 6.67 0.13
CA ALA A 128 -11.26 7.01 -0.29
C ALA A 128 -11.25 8.23 -1.21
N THR A 129 -12.13 8.26 -2.23
CA THR A 129 -12.18 9.37 -3.20
C THR A 129 -12.60 10.68 -2.53
N THR A 130 -13.64 10.64 -1.68
CA THR A 130 -14.10 11.81 -0.93
C THR A 130 -13.06 12.30 0.08
N ALA A 131 -12.41 11.38 0.82
CA ALA A 131 -11.34 11.73 1.74
C ALA A 131 -10.13 12.33 1.01
N PHE A 132 -9.73 11.76 -0.12
CA PHE A 132 -8.64 12.30 -0.94
C PHE A 132 -8.98 13.68 -1.53
N GLY A 133 -10.21 13.87 -2.03
CA GLY A 133 -10.67 15.17 -2.52
C GLY A 133 -10.76 16.24 -1.43
N ALA A 134 -11.07 15.83 -0.19
CA ALA A 134 -11.06 16.73 0.96
C ALA A 134 -9.62 17.06 1.45
N LEU A 135 -8.70 16.10 1.40
CA LEU A 135 -7.30 16.31 1.81
C LEU A 135 -6.49 17.09 0.78
N PHE A 136 -6.69 16.84 -0.51
CA PHE A 136 -5.90 17.45 -1.58
C PHE A 136 -6.80 18.36 -2.44
N PRO A 137 -6.56 19.68 -2.48
CA PRO A 137 -7.13 20.56 -3.50
C PRO A 137 -6.42 20.36 -4.85
N PHE A 138 -6.23 19.11 -5.27
CA PHE A 138 -5.61 18.73 -6.52
C PHE A 138 -6.65 18.00 -7.37
N PRO A 139 -6.88 18.40 -8.64
CA PRO A 139 -7.84 17.73 -9.50
C PRO A 139 -7.29 16.35 -9.89
N MET A 140 -7.59 15.34 -9.07
CA MET A 140 -7.46 13.94 -9.45
C MET A 140 -8.51 13.65 -10.51
N LYS A 141 -8.14 12.95 -11.59
CA LYS A 141 -9.15 12.43 -12.50
C LYS A 141 -10.01 11.43 -11.73
N THR A 142 -11.29 11.73 -11.61
CA THR A 142 -12.33 10.81 -11.18
C THR A 142 -13.27 10.60 -12.37
N LEU A 143 -13.80 9.39 -12.52
CA LEU A 143 -14.70 9.09 -13.64
C LEU A 143 -16.16 9.32 -13.26
N VAL A 144 -16.51 9.09 -11.98
CA VAL A 144 -17.88 9.07 -11.49
C VAL A 144 -18.12 10.10 -10.37
N LEU A 145 -17.21 10.18 -9.40
CA LEU A 145 -17.34 11.04 -8.19
C LEU A 145 -16.67 12.40 -8.36
#